data_AF-A0A9Q9F8M2-F1
#
_entry.id   AF-A0A9Q9F8M2-F1
#
_cell.length_a   1.000
_cell.length_b   1.000
_cell.length_c   1.000
_cell.angle_alpha   90.00
_cell.angle_beta   90.00
_cell.angle_gamma   90.00
#
_symmetry.space_group_name_H-M   'P 1'
#
loop_
_entity.id
_entity.type
_entity.pdbx_description
1 polymer ?
#
loop_
_entity_poly.entity_id
_entity_poly.type
_entity_poly.pdbx_seq_one_letter_code
_entity_poly.pdbx_strand_id
1 'polypeptide(L)'
;MECPSFYFALGSLFMLGISHSSSHLPLRIVSSTSLLVFVYSRERARGIGPNMKIVRHNDFAVLFGFLLFESLFVPKSTGHFVFRVFRAAAACGLIFSTVLFFITLRYMADSKAGGRRIQRNGPYRYIRHPLYSSLILYWGSCTVYLSCFVSLAIFLWFVSNRTIPRIKEHEREMASISSEYTEYKRMVWSGIPMYK
;
A
#
# COMPACT_ATOMS: atom_id res chain seq x y z
N MET A 1 -9.21 13.14 17.88
CA MET A 1 -10.43 12.32 17.96
C MET A 1 -10.83 11.96 16.53
N GLU A 2 -10.70 10.71 16.12
CA GLU A 2 -11.19 10.28 14.81
C GLU A 2 -12.70 10.10 14.87
N CYS A 3 -13.42 10.59 13.87
CA CYS A 3 -14.88 10.67 13.87
C CYS A 3 -15.49 9.27 13.68
N PRO A 4 -16.40 8.79 14.54
CA PRO A 4 -17.06 7.49 14.38
C PRO A 4 -17.74 7.31 13.01
N SER A 5 -18.23 8.43 12.45
CA SER A 5 -18.82 8.51 11.11
C SER A 5 -17.85 8.13 9.98
N PHE A 6 -16.54 8.37 10.15
CA PHE A 6 -15.52 8.01 9.16
C PHE A 6 -15.35 6.48 9.04
N TYR A 7 -15.28 5.79 10.18
CA TYR A 7 -15.18 4.33 10.21
C TYR A 7 -16.43 3.66 9.65
N PHE A 8 -17.60 4.20 9.99
CA PHE A 8 -18.87 3.74 9.45
C PHE A 8 -18.94 3.91 7.92
N ALA A 9 -18.48 5.04 7.39
CA ALA A 9 -18.43 5.29 5.95
C ALA A 9 -17.51 4.30 5.21
N LEU A 10 -16.32 4.02 5.76
CA LEU A 10 -15.40 3.03 5.18
C LEU A 10 -15.98 1.61 5.21
N GLY A 11 -16.61 1.20 6.31
CA GLY A 11 -17.30 -0.08 6.42
C GLY A 11 -18.47 -0.20 5.43
N SER A 12 -19.22 0.88 5.24
CA SER A 12 -20.33 0.95 4.28
C SER A 12 -19.83 0.83 2.84
N LEU A 13 -18.75 1.53 2.47
CA LEU A 13 -18.11 1.43 1.14
C LEU A 13 -17.58 0.02 0.87
N PHE A 14 -16.99 -0.62 1.89
CA PHE A 14 -16.54 -2.00 1.80
C PHE A 14 -17.69 -2.97 1.51
N MET A 15 -18.76 -2.90 2.32
CA MET A 15 -19.95 -3.73 2.20
C MET A 15 -20.67 -3.52 0.86
N LEU A 16 -20.76 -2.27 0.40
CA LEU A 16 -21.38 -1.93 -0.87
C LEU A 16 -20.64 -2.56 -2.06
N GLY A 17 -19.30 -2.59 -2.02
CA GLY A 17 -18.54 -3.29 -3.06
C GLY A 17 -18.60 -4.81 -3.01
N ILE A 18 -18.85 -5.41 -1.86
CA ILE A 18 -19.17 -6.86 -1.76
C ILE A 18 -20.57 -7.12 -2.34
N SER A 19 -21.56 -6.31 -1.96
CA SER A 19 -22.96 -6.51 -2.33
C SER A 19 -23.26 -6.31 -3.82
N HIS A 20 -22.47 -5.51 -4.54
CA HIS A 20 -22.63 -5.26 -5.99
C HIS A 20 -21.46 -5.81 -6.82
N SER A 21 -20.78 -6.83 -6.30
CA SER A 21 -19.55 -7.41 -6.87
C SER A 21 -19.70 -7.95 -8.30
N SER A 22 -20.91 -8.22 -8.80
CA SER A 22 -21.13 -8.80 -10.13
C SER A 22 -20.96 -7.82 -11.30
N SER A 23 -21.15 -6.51 -11.12
CA SER A 23 -21.32 -5.59 -12.26
C SER A 23 -20.23 -4.53 -12.43
N HIS A 24 -19.52 -4.12 -11.35
CA HIS A 24 -18.59 -2.98 -11.42
C HIS A 24 -17.20 -3.28 -10.85
N LEU A 25 -16.24 -3.48 -11.75
CA LEU A 25 -14.81 -3.70 -11.48
C LEU A 25 -14.17 -2.60 -10.60
N PRO A 26 -14.43 -1.30 -10.82
CA PRO A 26 -13.90 -0.23 -9.96
C PRO A 26 -14.38 -0.36 -8.51
N LEU A 27 -15.62 -0.81 -8.30
CA LEU A 27 -16.23 -0.94 -6.98
C LEU A 27 -15.50 -1.95 -6.10
N ARG A 28 -14.92 -3.02 -6.69
CA ARG A 28 -14.08 -3.98 -5.96
C ARG A 28 -12.81 -3.33 -5.42
N ILE A 29 -12.20 -2.41 -6.18
CA ILE A 29 -11.01 -1.67 -5.74
C ILE A 29 -11.36 -0.61 -4.72
N VAL A 30 -12.49 0.09 -4.88
CA VAL A 30 -12.99 1.02 -3.85
C VAL A 30 -13.21 0.28 -2.54
N SER A 31 -13.86 -0.89 -2.57
CA SER A 31 -14.09 -1.73 -1.40
C SER A 31 -12.77 -2.20 -0.77
N SER A 32 -11.88 -2.83 -1.54
CA SER A 32 -10.56 -3.27 -1.04
C SER A 32 -9.73 -2.11 -0.45
N THR A 33 -9.76 -0.95 -1.10
CA THR A 33 -9.03 0.24 -0.65
C THR A 33 -9.65 0.80 0.63
N SER A 34 -10.97 0.83 0.74
CA SER A 34 -11.66 1.26 1.97
C SER A 34 -11.33 0.36 3.16
N LEU A 35 -11.17 -0.96 2.93
CA LEU A 35 -10.72 -1.90 3.95
C LEU A 35 -9.29 -1.60 4.42
N LEU A 36 -8.35 -1.38 3.50
CA LEU A 36 -6.97 -1.03 3.87
C LEU A 36 -6.89 0.29 4.63
N VAL A 37 -7.63 1.31 4.20
CA VAL A 37 -7.71 2.60 4.90
C VAL A 37 -8.33 2.43 6.28
N PHE A 38 -9.40 1.65 6.41
CA PHE A 38 -10.06 1.37 7.69
C PHE A 38 -9.09 0.71 8.67
N VAL A 39 -8.38 -0.34 8.23
CA VAL A 39 -7.42 -1.06 9.06
C VAL A 39 -6.26 -0.16 9.45
N TYR A 40 -5.72 0.61 8.50
CA TYR A 40 -4.64 1.56 8.76
C TYR A 40 -5.05 2.62 9.79
N SER A 41 -6.21 3.25 9.61
CA SER A 41 -6.75 4.24 10.56
C SER A 41 -6.98 3.64 11.93
N ARG A 42 -7.52 2.42 11.99
CA ARG A 42 -7.74 1.69 13.26
C ARG A 42 -6.42 1.44 14.00
N GLU A 43 -5.38 0.96 13.32
CA GLU A 43 -4.08 0.71 13.97
C GLU A 43 -3.37 2.03 14.35
N ARG A 44 -3.55 3.10 13.56
CA ARG A 44 -3.07 4.43 13.91
C ARG A 44 -3.75 4.95 15.18
N ALA A 45 -5.07 4.78 15.32
CA ALA A 45 -5.84 5.18 16.49
C ALA A 45 -5.43 4.42 17.77
N ARG A 46 -4.90 3.20 17.63
CA ARG A 46 -4.34 2.41 18.75
C ARG A 46 -3.00 2.92 19.28
N GLY A 47 -2.48 4.04 18.80
CA GLY A 47 -1.16 4.54 19.20
C GLY A 47 -0.01 3.73 18.60
N ILE A 48 -0.30 2.75 17.74
CA ILE A 48 0.66 2.08 16.85
C ILE A 48 0.98 3.01 15.68
N GLY A 49 1.00 4.33 15.93
CA GLY A 49 1.34 5.35 14.96
C GLY A 49 2.65 4.96 14.30
N PRO A 50 2.64 4.54 13.03
CA PRO A 50 3.87 4.35 12.31
C PRO A 50 4.48 5.74 12.27
N ASN A 51 5.68 5.92 12.82
CA ASN A 51 6.44 7.14 12.56
C ASN A 51 6.91 7.19 11.09
N MET A 52 6.38 6.30 10.25
CA MET A 52 6.48 6.32 8.83
C MET A 52 5.44 7.34 8.35
N LYS A 53 5.92 8.45 7.79
CA LYS A 53 5.10 9.37 6.99
C LYS A 53 4.68 8.67 5.70
N ILE A 54 3.84 7.64 5.81
CA ILE A 54 3.22 6.97 4.67
C ILE A 54 2.41 8.04 3.94
N VAL A 55 2.59 8.06 2.61
CA VAL A 55 1.91 8.88 1.58
C VAL A 55 0.91 9.88 2.15
N ARG A 56 1.16 11.20 1.98
CA ARG A 56 0.27 12.23 2.55
C ARG A 56 -1.16 11.98 2.07
N HIS A 57 -2.16 12.32 2.88
CA HIS A 57 -3.57 12.16 2.50
C HIS A 57 -3.87 12.78 1.13
N ASN A 58 -3.27 13.95 0.83
CA ASN A 58 -3.39 14.60 -0.48
C ASN A 58 -2.77 13.76 -1.62
N ASP A 59 -1.62 13.15 -1.37
CA ASP A 59 -0.94 12.30 -2.35
C ASP A 59 -1.82 11.07 -2.68
N PHE A 60 -2.44 10.47 -1.66
CA PHE A 60 -3.36 9.35 -1.82
C PHE A 60 -4.64 9.75 -2.57
N ALA A 61 -5.23 10.90 -2.23
CA ALA A 61 -6.41 11.43 -2.89
C ALA A 61 -6.16 11.69 -4.39
N VAL A 62 -4.97 12.22 -4.73
CA VAL A 62 -4.55 12.44 -6.12
C VAL A 62 -4.43 11.10 -6.86
N LEU A 63 -3.71 10.12 -6.31
CA LEU A 63 -3.54 8.81 -6.93
C LEU A 63 -4.89 8.09 -7.14
N PHE A 64 -5.76 8.12 -6.13
CA PHE A 64 -7.08 7.52 -6.19
C PHE A 64 -8.00 8.25 -7.18
N GLY A 65 -7.94 9.58 -7.21
CA GLY A 65 -8.70 10.42 -8.14
C GLY A 65 -8.35 10.13 -9.59
N PHE A 66 -7.05 10.06 -9.93
CA PHE A 66 -6.61 9.68 -11.28
C PHE A 66 -7.04 8.26 -11.64
N LEU A 67 -6.91 7.31 -10.70
CA LEU A 67 -7.33 5.92 -10.94
C LEU A 67 -8.83 5.83 -11.24
N LEU A 68 -9.67 6.49 -10.44
CA LEU A 68 -11.11 6.52 -10.67
C LEU A 68 -11.45 7.20 -11.98
N PHE A 69 -10.86 8.37 -12.24
CA PHE A 69 -11.07 9.11 -13.48
C PHE A 69 -10.74 8.25 -14.71
N GLU A 70 -9.54 7.68 -14.77
CA GLU A 70 -9.16 6.82 -15.89
C GLU A 70 -10.09 5.60 -16.01
N SER A 71 -10.48 5.00 -14.88
CA SER A 71 -11.33 3.81 -14.88
C SER A 71 -12.76 4.05 -15.41
N LEU A 72 -13.26 5.29 -15.29
CA LEU A 72 -14.60 5.68 -15.73
C LEU A 72 -14.60 6.20 -17.17
N PHE A 73 -13.55 6.93 -17.57
CA PHE A 73 -13.52 7.66 -18.84
C PHE A 73 -12.77 6.93 -19.96
N VAL A 74 -11.81 6.05 -19.66
CA VAL A 74 -11.05 5.36 -20.71
C VAL A 74 -11.79 4.10 -21.16
N PRO A 75 -12.28 4.03 -22.41
CA PRO A 75 -12.94 2.84 -22.93
C PRO A 75 -11.95 1.68 -22.96
N LYS A 76 -12.34 0.57 -22.33
CA LYS A 76 -11.50 -0.62 -22.20
C LYS A 76 -11.55 -1.44 -23.49
N SER A 77 -10.66 -1.13 -24.43
CA SER A 77 -10.48 -1.93 -25.65
C SER A 77 -9.96 -3.32 -25.28
N THR A 78 -10.80 -4.33 -25.44
CA THR A 78 -10.62 -5.65 -24.81
C THR A 78 -9.91 -6.61 -25.76
N GLY A 79 -8.57 -6.59 -25.75
CA GLY A 79 -7.74 -7.65 -26.36
C GLY A 79 -7.90 -8.96 -25.59
N HIS A 80 -8.30 -10.04 -26.25
CA HIS A 80 -9.01 -11.16 -25.60
C HIS A 80 -8.17 -12.12 -24.72
N PHE A 81 -6.86 -12.25 -24.88
CA PHE A 81 -6.07 -13.28 -24.14
C PHE A 81 -5.00 -12.71 -23.21
N VAL A 82 -4.09 -11.90 -23.74
CA VAL A 82 -2.98 -11.28 -22.97
C VAL A 82 -3.52 -10.50 -21.76
N PHE A 83 -4.62 -9.79 -21.96
CA PHE A 83 -5.29 -9.02 -20.92
C PHE A 83 -5.85 -9.89 -19.78
N ARG A 84 -6.31 -11.12 -20.06
CA ARG A 84 -6.78 -12.04 -19.02
C ARG A 84 -5.64 -12.50 -18.13
N VAL A 85 -4.49 -12.83 -18.72
CA VAL A 85 -3.30 -13.27 -17.97
C VAL A 85 -2.78 -12.13 -17.08
N PHE A 86 -2.63 -10.92 -17.62
CA PHE A 86 -2.22 -9.75 -16.83
C PHE A 86 -3.20 -9.45 -15.70
N ARG A 87 -4.50 -9.56 -15.96
CA ARG A 87 -5.53 -9.32 -14.95
C ARG A 87 -5.54 -10.40 -13.86
N ALA A 88 -5.32 -11.67 -14.21
CA ALA A 88 -5.17 -12.75 -13.24
C ALA A 88 -3.92 -12.55 -12.37
N ALA A 89 -2.78 -12.23 -12.99
CA ALA A 89 -1.54 -11.92 -12.27
C ALA A 89 -1.72 -10.72 -11.33
N ALA A 90 -2.42 -9.67 -11.76
CA ALA A 90 -2.73 -8.51 -10.94
C ALA A 90 -3.67 -8.86 -9.78
N ALA A 91 -4.65 -9.75 -9.98
CA ALA A 91 -5.50 -10.23 -8.90
C ALA A 91 -4.70 -11.01 -7.84
N CYS A 92 -3.78 -11.88 -8.27
CA CYS A 92 -2.85 -12.55 -7.35
C CYS A 92 -1.96 -11.54 -6.62
N GLY A 93 -1.47 -10.51 -7.32
CA GLY A 93 -0.70 -9.41 -6.73
C GLY A 93 -1.49 -8.61 -5.67
N LEU A 94 -2.78 -8.36 -5.90
CA LEU A 94 -3.67 -7.70 -4.93
C LEU A 94 -3.84 -8.55 -3.66
N ILE A 95 -4.08 -9.85 -3.82
CA ILE A 95 -4.22 -10.77 -2.68
C ILE A 95 -2.91 -10.82 -1.89
N PHE A 96 -1.80 -11.05 -2.58
CA PHE A 96 -0.49 -11.14 -1.95
C PHE A 96 -0.09 -9.84 -1.22
N SER A 97 -0.28 -8.68 -1.85
CA SER A 97 0.01 -7.39 -1.24
C SER A 97 -0.88 -7.11 -0.01
N THR A 98 -2.15 -7.45 -0.08
CA THR A 98 -3.09 -7.32 1.05
C THR A 98 -2.66 -8.20 2.21
N VAL A 99 -2.36 -9.48 1.95
CA VAL A 99 -1.86 -10.42 2.98
C VAL A 99 -0.55 -9.92 3.59
N LEU A 100 0.41 -9.48 2.77
CA LEU A 100 1.68 -8.94 3.25
C LEU A 100 1.48 -7.68 4.10
N PHE A 101 0.53 -6.81 3.73
CA PHE A 101 0.17 -5.61 4.51
C PHE A 101 -0.34 -5.98 5.90
N PHE A 102 -1.29 -6.92 5.99
CA PHE A 102 -1.83 -7.39 7.27
C PHE A 102 -0.79 -8.08 8.15
N ILE A 103 0.04 -8.96 7.57
CA ILE A 103 1.14 -9.60 8.31
C ILE A 103 2.09 -8.54 8.84
N THR A 104 2.48 -7.57 8.01
CA THR A 104 3.41 -6.50 8.41
C THR A 104 2.84 -5.66 9.55
N LEU A 105 1.57 -5.27 9.48
CA LEU A 105 0.91 -4.53 10.55
C LEU A 105 0.89 -5.32 11.87
N ARG A 106 0.62 -6.62 11.82
CA ARG A 106 0.65 -7.48 13.02
C ARG A 106 2.03 -7.49 13.67
N TYR A 107 3.08 -7.73 12.89
CA TYR A 107 4.44 -7.69 13.42
C TYR A 107 4.76 -6.30 13.99
N MET A 108 4.39 -5.22 13.29
CA MET A 108 4.62 -3.85 13.76
C MET A 108 3.91 -3.54 15.09
N ALA A 109 2.70 -4.06 15.29
CA ALA A 109 1.99 -3.95 16.57
C ALA A 109 2.75 -4.64 17.70
N ASP A 110 3.25 -5.85 17.44
CA ASP A 110 3.97 -6.65 18.42
C ASP A 110 5.32 -6.03 18.84
N SER A 111 6.05 -5.35 17.94
CA SER A 111 7.34 -4.73 18.31
C SER A 111 7.20 -3.55 19.24
N LYS A 112 6.16 -2.72 19.10
CA LYS A 112 5.95 -1.58 20.01
C LYS A 112 5.73 -2.03 21.45
N ALA A 113 5.11 -3.18 21.67
CA ALA A 113 4.94 -3.75 23.00
C ALA A 113 6.30 -4.18 23.63
N GLY A 114 7.31 -4.50 22.81
CA GLY A 114 8.63 -4.96 23.24
C GLY A 114 9.73 -3.90 23.38
N GLY A 115 9.43 -2.62 23.14
CA GLY A 115 10.40 -1.52 23.22
C GLY A 115 11.13 -1.18 21.90
N ARG A 116 11.85 -0.04 21.88
CA ARG A 116 12.48 0.60 20.69
C ARG A 116 13.66 -0.18 20.06
N ARG A 117 13.61 -1.49 19.94
CA ARG A 117 14.62 -2.27 19.19
C ARG A 117 14.25 -2.33 17.70
N ILE A 118 15.28 -2.37 16.85
CA ILE A 118 15.10 -2.49 15.41
C ILE A 118 14.41 -3.82 15.13
N GLN A 119 13.32 -3.74 14.37
CA GLN A 119 12.50 -4.89 14.08
C GLN A 119 13.18 -5.77 13.02
N ARG A 120 13.59 -6.98 13.41
CA ARG A 120 14.29 -7.95 12.54
C ARG A 120 13.51 -9.25 12.30
N ASN A 121 12.30 -9.36 12.88
CA ASN A 121 11.48 -10.58 12.82
C ASN A 121 10.40 -10.49 11.73
N GLY A 122 9.95 -11.65 11.25
CA GLY A 122 8.87 -11.73 10.26
C GLY A 122 9.27 -11.13 8.90
N PRO A 123 8.39 -10.35 8.24
CA PRO A 123 8.68 -9.70 6.95
C PRO A 123 9.92 -8.82 7.00
N TYR A 124 10.20 -8.20 8.15
CA TYR A 124 11.37 -7.35 8.37
C TYR A 124 12.70 -8.11 8.31
N ARG A 125 12.70 -9.44 8.34
CA ARG A 125 13.92 -10.23 8.12
C ARG A 125 14.40 -10.17 6.66
N TYR A 126 13.45 -10.07 5.72
CA TYR A 126 13.71 -10.17 4.29
C TYR A 126 13.70 -8.81 3.60
N ILE A 127 12.85 -7.90 4.10
CA ILE A 127 12.62 -6.59 3.49
C ILE A 127 12.65 -5.52 4.58
N ARG A 128 13.37 -4.42 4.37
CA ARG A 128 13.44 -3.29 5.32
C ARG A 128 12.13 -2.52 5.44
N HIS A 129 11.41 -2.40 4.32
CA HIS A 129 10.19 -1.60 4.20
C HIS A 129 8.97 -2.41 3.74
N PRO A 130 8.60 -3.50 4.44
CA PRO A 130 7.59 -4.44 3.94
C PRO A 130 6.20 -3.78 3.79
N LEU A 131 5.90 -2.77 4.61
CA LEU A 131 4.66 -2.00 4.49
C LEU A 131 4.65 -1.14 3.21
N TYR A 132 5.74 -0.42 2.90
CA TYR A 132 5.83 0.33 1.65
C TYR A 132 5.79 -0.60 0.44
N SER A 133 6.48 -1.75 0.49
CA SER A 133 6.45 -2.76 -0.57
C SER A 133 5.03 -3.28 -0.81
N SER A 134 4.29 -3.61 0.26
CA SER A 134 2.92 -4.09 0.16
C SER A 134 1.99 -3.03 -0.45
N LEU A 135 2.09 -1.77 -0.03
CA LEU A 135 1.30 -0.67 -0.60
C LEU A 135 1.66 -0.39 -2.06
N ILE A 136 2.95 -0.42 -2.41
CA ILE A 136 3.40 -0.19 -3.78
C ILE A 136 2.87 -1.28 -4.70
N LEU A 137 2.99 -2.53 -4.26
CA LEU A 137 2.50 -3.68 -5.00
C LEU A 137 0.97 -3.67 -5.10
N TYR A 138 0.26 -3.27 -4.04
CA TYR A 138 -1.19 -3.13 -4.05
C TYR A 138 -1.66 -2.12 -5.10
N TRP A 139 -1.07 -0.92 -5.10
CA TRP A 139 -1.41 0.13 -6.05
C TRP A 139 -1.05 -0.23 -7.49
N GLY A 140 0.14 -0.79 -7.72
CA GLY A 140 0.54 -1.31 -9.03
C GLY A 140 -0.37 -2.42 -9.52
N SER A 141 -0.85 -3.29 -8.61
CA SER A 141 -1.80 -4.34 -8.97
C SER A 141 -3.19 -3.78 -9.26
N CYS A 142 -3.64 -2.73 -8.55
CA CYS A 142 -4.91 -2.06 -8.83
C CYS A 142 -4.95 -1.45 -10.23
N THR A 143 -3.89 -0.73 -10.61
CA THR A 143 -3.81 -0.07 -11.91
C THR A 143 -3.77 -1.08 -13.05
N VAL A 144 -3.01 -2.18 -12.92
CA VAL A 144 -2.97 -3.26 -13.92
C VAL A 144 -4.31 -4.01 -13.98
N TYR A 145 -4.93 -4.28 -12.82
CA TYR A 145 -6.23 -4.98 -12.75
C TYR A 145 -7.37 -4.18 -13.39
N LEU A 146 -7.36 -2.86 -13.26
CA LEU A 146 -8.30 -1.96 -13.95
C LEU A 146 -7.90 -1.65 -15.38
N SER A 147 -6.63 -1.92 -15.71
CA SER A 147 -5.97 -1.59 -16.97
C SER A 147 -5.91 -0.09 -17.23
N CYS A 148 -5.64 0.62 -16.14
CA CYS A 148 -5.42 2.05 -16.06
C CYS A 148 -3.91 2.32 -16.14
N PHE A 149 -3.35 2.24 -17.35
CA PHE A 149 -1.90 2.37 -17.55
C PHE A 149 -1.39 3.80 -17.40
N VAL A 150 -2.23 4.82 -17.62
CA VAL A 150 -1.85 6.21 -17.36
C VAL A 150 -1.67 6.43 -15.85
N SER A 151 -2.59 5.91 -15.05
CA SER A 151 -2.53 5.91 -13.59
C SER A 151 -1.34 5.09 -13.09
N LEU A 152 -1.00 3.98 -13.76
CA LEU A 152 0.23 3.24 -13.46
C LEU A 152 1.48 4.11 -13.69
N ALA A 153 1.57 4.83 -14.80
CA ALA A 153 2.71 5.72 -15.08
C ALA A 153 2.81 6.86 -14.05
N ILE A 154 1.69 7.51 -13.73
CA ILE A 154 1.61 8.55 -12.68
C ILE A 154 2.03 7.98 -11.33
N PHE A 155 1.56 6.77 -11.00
CA PHE A 155 1.91 6.09 -9.76
C PHE A 155 3.42 5.77 -9.69
N LEU A 156 4.04 5.25 -10.75
CA LEU A 156 5.47 4.99 -10.79
C LEU A 156 6.29 6.28 -10.66
N TRP A 157 5.86 7.35 -11.33
CA TRP A 157 6.46 8.68 -11.18
C TRP A 157 6.37 9.18 -9.73
N PHE A 158 5.23 8.97 -9.08
CA PHE A 158 5.02 9.34 -7.69
C PHE A 158 5.92 8.54 -6.73
N VAL A 159 6.03 7.23 -6.93
CA VAL A 159 6.93 6.37 -6.14
C VAL A 159 8.37 6.85 -6.27
N SER A 160 8.83 7.10 -7.49
CA SER A 160 10.20 7.52 -7.78
C SER A 160 10.54 8.89 -7.18
N ASN A 161 9.67 9.90 -7.36
CA ASN A 161 9.97 11.29 -6.99
C ASN A 161 9.55 11.68 -5.58
N ARG A 162 8.63 10.96 -4.94
CA ARG A 162 8.12 11.31 -3.60
C ARG A 162 8.40 10.23 -2.58
N THR A 163 8.12 8.98 -2.90
CA THR A 163 8.20 7.89 -1.92
C THR A 163 9.66 7.50 -1.64
N ILE A 164 10.46 7.26 -2.68
CA ILE A 164 11.88 6.87 -2.52
C ILE A 164 12.69 7.94 -1.76
N PRO A 165 12.60 9.25 -2.07
CA PRO A 165 13.33 10.28 -1.32
C PRO A 165 12.95 10.33 0.17
N ARG A 166 11.66 10.20 0.50
CA ARG A 166 11.19 10.16 1.90
C ARG A 166 11.75 8.96 2.66
N ILE A 167 11.82 7.80 2.00
CA ILE A 167 12.42 6.59 2.60
C ILE A 167 13.91 6.81 2.82
N LYS A 168 14.63 7.38 1.85
CA LYS A 168 16.06 7.71 1.99
C LYS A 168 16.32 8.66 3.16
N GLU A 169 15.49 9.69 3.31
CA GLU A 169 15.59 10.65 4.42
C GLU A 169 15.40 9.96 5.77
N HIS A 170 14.32 9.17 5.92
CA HIS A 170 14.09 8.39 7.15
C HIS A 170 15.20 7.37 7.43
N GLU A 171 15.71 6.67 6.42
CA GLU A 171 16.83 5.74 6.62
C GLU A 171 18.10 6.46 7.05
N ARG A 172 18.34 7.69 6.57
CA ARG A 172 19.49 8.52 6.99
C ARG A 172 19.35 8.96 8.45
N GLU A 173 18.16 9.40 8.86
CA GLU A 173 17.85 9.73 10.25
C GLU A 173 18.03 8.52 11.17
N MET A 174 17.54 7.34 10.76
CA MET A 174 17.70 6.13 11.56
C MET A 174 19.16 5.66 11.64
N ALA A 175 19.91 5.79 10.54
CA ALA A 175 21.33 5.43 10.51
C ALA A 175 22.20 6.39 11.34
N SER A 176 21.82 7.67 11.48
CA SER A 176 22.54 8.62 12.34
C SER A 176 22.28 8.38 13.84
N ILE A 177 21.13 7.79 14.18
CA ILE A 177 20.75 7.51 15.57
C ILE A 177 21.23 6.13 16.03
N SER A 178 21.31 5.14 15.14
CA SER A 178 21.63 3.75 15.51
C SER A 178 22.61 3.08 14.55
N SER A 179 23.75 2.65 15.10
CA SER A 179 24.74 1.82 14.38
C SER A 179 24.17 0.45 13.99
N GLU A 180 23.28 -0.11 14.82
CA GLU A 180 22.57 -1.37 14.57
C GLU A 180 21.70 -1.29 13.30
N TYR A 181 21.18 -0.11 12.97
CA TYR A 181 20.41 0.10 11.74
C TYR A 181 21.30 0.09 10.49
N THR A 182 22.51 0.60 10.62
CA THR A 182 23.48 0.59 9.51
C THR A 182 23.89 -0.82 9.14
N GLU A 183 24.08 -1.70 10.14
CA GLU A 183 24.36 -3.11 9.92
C GLU A 183 23.16 -3.82 9.28
N TYR A 184 21.96 -3.60 9.82
CA TYR A 184 20.71 -4.13 9.25
C TYR A 184 20.51 -3.72 7.78
N LYS A 185 20.80 -2.46 7.45
CA LYS A 185 20.72 -1.94 6.08
C LYS A 185 21.63 -2.69 5.10
N ARG A 186 22.80 -3.13 5.53
CA ARG A 186 23.75 -3.89 4.69
C ARG A 186 23.27 -5.31 4.41
N MET A 187 22.54 -5.92 5.35
CA MET A 187 22.14 -7.32 5.27
C MET A 187 20.78 -7.55 4.58
N VAL A 188 19.85 -6.60 4.69
CA VAL A 188 18.46 -6.80 4.29
C VAL A 188 18.10 -5.91 3.11
N TRP A 189 17.40 -6.45 2.11
CA TRP A 189 16.98 -5.70 0.93
C TRP A 189 15.90 -4.64 1.25
N SER A 190 15.90 -3.52 0.51
CA SER A 190 14.96 -2.42 0.75
C SER A 190 13.49 -2.82 0.59
N GLY A 191 13.18 -3.76 -0.31
CA GLY A 191 11.82 -4.16 -0.69
C GLY A 191 11.22 -3.37 -1.84
N ILE A 192 11.91 -2.35 -2.35
CA ILE A 192 11.35 -1.42 -3.33
C ILE A 192 12.14 -1.54 -4.63
N PRO A 193 11.49 -1.87 -5.75
CA PRO A 193 12.14 -1.87 -7.05
C PRO A 193 12.78 -0.51 -7.33
N MET A 194 13.98 -0.48 -7.89
CA MET A 194 14.78 0.73 -8.16
C MET A 194 15.39 1.42 -6.92
N TYR A 195 15.29 0.82 -5.72
CA TYR A 195 15.95 1.31 -4.51
C TYR A 195 16.83 0.23 -3.85
N LYS A 196 18.11 0.52 -3.62
CA LYS A 196 19.08 -0.36 -2.94
C LYS A 196 19.15 -0.05 -1.45
#